data_AF-A0A439J589-F1
#
_entry.id   AF-A0A439J589-F1
#
_cell.length_a   1.000
_cell.length_b   1.000
_cell.length_c   1.000
_cell.angle_alpha   90.00
_cell.angle_beta   90.00
_cell.angle_gamma   90.00
#
_symmetry.space_group_name_H-M   'P 1'
#
loop_
_entity.id
_entity.type
_entity.pdbx_description
1 polymer ?
#
loop_
_entity_poly.entity_id
_entity_poly.type
_entity_poly.pdbx_seq_one_letter_code
_entity_poly.pdbx_strand_id
1 'polypeptide(L)'
;MKSGNYDLVNQRIQFDQLSTSALVGLEQFVTFSHLDFVVTYDYTLPCSNLWLVAFSFIPFSDSVFGSASCGFNEQVQPIFFPGYRGGVAANIWAEFYANFGYAGLPLLVVLLSLICLGIEAIIRNVQSAALKAGLIVSIIHLTFYIQRKELLGAFVSAKRAIFVALFIFGIVYIHRKCFPRVRVPATRSLGAGTTQRYMAEE
;
A
#
# COMPACT_ATOMS: atom_id res chain seq x y z
N MET A 1 21.80 -26.01 -15.31
CA MET A 1 22.78 -25.52 -14.33
C MET A 1 23.09 -24.06 -14.63
N LYS A 2 22.64 -23.12 -13.78
CA LYS A 2 23.12 -21.72 -13.82
C LYS A 2 24.54 -21.75 -13.24
N SER A 3 25.56 -21.94 -14.07
CA SER A 3 26.95 -21.74 -13.64
C SER A 3 27.14 -20.27 -13.33
N GLY A 4 27.39 -19.96 -12.06
CA GLY A 4 27.45 -18.62 -11.51
C GLY A 4 28.53 -17.79 -12.18
N ASN A 5 28.15 -16.57 -12.57
CA ASN A 5 29.09 -15.52 -12.90
C ASN A 5 29.65 -14.95 -11.58
N TYR A 6 30.44 -15.78 -10.88
CA TYR A 6 30.95 -15.48 -9.53
C TYR A 6 31.93 -14.29 -9.54
N ASP A 7 32.49 -13.95 -10.70
CA ASP A 7 33.32 -12.76 -10.89
C ASP A 7 32.49 -11.48 -10.75
N LEU A 8 31.27 -11.44 -11.31
CA LEU A 8 30.33 -10.33 -11.10
C LEU A 8 29.84 -10.25 -9.66
N VAL A 9 29.70 -11.39 -8.98
CA VAL A 9 29.31 -11.43 -7.57
C VAL A 9 30.44 -10.89 -6.69
N ASN A 10 31.69 -11.31 -6.92
CA ASN A 10 32.86 -10.79 -6.21
C ASN A 10 33.09 -9.29 -6.49
N GLN A 11 32.89 -8.82 -7.72
CA GLN A 11 32.91 -7.39 -8.04
C GLN A 11 31.80 -6.61 -7.31
N ARG A 12 30.60 -7.20 -7.19
CA ARG A 12 29.47 -6.61 -6.45
C ARG A 12 29.51 -6.83 -4.94
N ILE A 13 30.48 -7.55 -4.39
CA ILE A 13 30.64 -7.69 -2.93
C ILE A 13 31.66 -6.66 -2.39
N GLN A 14 32.50 -6.07 -3.25
CA GLN A 14 33.42 -5.02 -2.84
C GLN A 14 32.66 -3.75 -2.46
N PHE A 15 32.54 -3.55 -1.14
CA PHE A 15 31.69 -2.58 -0.46
C PHE A 15 31.89 -1.13 -0.91
N ASP A 16 33.11 -0.79 -1.35
CA ASP A 16 33.50 0.57 -1.74
C ASP A 16 32.80 1.07 -3.02
N GLN A 17 32.45 0.18 -3.97
CA GLN A 17 31.76 0.58 -5.21
C GLN A 17 30.25 0.37 -5.17
N LEU A 18 29.75 -0.55 -4.34
CA LEU A 18 28.31 -0.79 -4.25
C LEU A 18 27.59 -0.07 -3.11
N SER A 19 28.31 0.63 -2.23
CA SER A 19 27.69 1.65 -1.37
C SER A 19 27.18 2.84 -2.21
N THR A 20 28.05 3.57 -2.90
CA THR A 20 27.65 4.82 -3.61
C THR A 20 26.70 4.58 -4.77
N SER A 21 26.97 3.61 -5.64
CA SER A 21 26.12 3.36 -6.82
C SER A 21 24.77 2.73 -6.44
N ALA A 22 24.73 1.85 -5.42
CA ALA A 22 23.48 1.28 -4.97
C ALA A 22 22.70 2.24 -4.08
N LEU A 23 23.35 3.04 -3.22
CA LEU A 23 22.69 4.11 -2.46
C LEU A 23 22.08 5.13 -3.39
N VAL A 24 22.82 5.68 -4.35
CA VAL A 24 22.29 6.67 -5.31
C VAL A 24 21.19 6.06 -6.19
N GLY A 25 21.28 4.75 -6.48
CA GLY A 25 20.24 4.00 -7.18
C GLY A 25 19.07 3.55 -6.31
N LEU A 26 19.03 3.85 -5.00
CA LEU A 26 17.86 3.52 -4.19
C LEU A 26 16.70 4.38 -4.66
N GLU A 27 15.59 3.71 -4.85
CA GLU A 27 14.34 4.28 -5.32
C GLU A 27 13.88 5.51 -4.53
N GLN A 28 14.19 5.58 -3.23
CA GLN A 28 13.90 6.74 -2.38
C GLN A 28 14.68 7.99 -2.79
N PHE A 29 15.93 7.88 -3.26
CA PHE A 29 16.65 9.06 -3.75
C PHE A 29 16.12 9.53 -5.09
N VAL A 30 15.65 8.61 -5.95
CA VAL A 30 14.99 8.96 -7.21
C VAL A 30 13.67 9.68 -6.95
N THR A 31 12.88 9.26 -5.95
CA THR A 31 11.67 10.00 -5.58
C THR A 31 11.98 11.36 -4.97
N PHE A 32 13.07 11.50 -4.21
CA PHE A 32 13.52 12.80 -3.71
C PHE A 32 14.04 13.71 -4.82
N SER A 33 14.76 13.20 -5.82
CA SER A 33 15.22 14.02 -6.96
C SER A 33 14.06 14.56 -7.79
N HIS A 34 12.95 13.82 -7.90
CA HIS A 34 11.72 14.35 -8.50
C HIS A 34 11.17 15.56 -7.74
N LEU A 35 11.14 15.51 -6.41
CA LEU A 35 10.67 16.63 -5.58
C LEU A 35 11.62 17.83 -5.69
N ASP A 36 12.92 17.58 -5.59
CA ASP A 36 13.95 18.62 -5.70
C ASP A 36 13.88 19.35 -7.06
N PHE A 37 13.72 18.62 -8.15
CA PHE A 37 13.53 19.20 -9.48
C PHE A 37 12.26 20.04 -9.58
N VAL A 38 11.13 19.51 -9.11
CA VAL A 38 9.85 20.22 -9.17
C VAL A 38 9.90 21.53 -8.39
N VAL A 39 10.57 21.54 -7.22
CA VAL A 39 10.72 22.74 -6.39
C VAL A 39 11.75 23.72 -6.98
N THR A 40 12.91 23.22 -7.43
CA THR A 40 14.01 24.05 -7.93
C THR A 40 13.67 24.75 -9.24
N TYR A 41 12.97 24.05 -10.14
CA TYR A 41 12.62 24.57 -11.46
C TYR A 41 11.17 25.09 -11.54
N ASP A 42 10.46 25.12 -10.42
CA ASP A 42 9.03 25.48 -10.32
C ASP A 42 8.18 24.78 -11.41
N TYR A 43 8.42 23.47 -11.57
CA TYR A 43 7.84 22.70 -12.66
C TYR A 43 6.35 22.47 -12.44
N THR A 44 5.53 22.98 -13.38
CA THR A 44 4.08 22.79 -13.38
C THR A 44 3.68 21.70 -14.37
N LEU A 45 2.73 20.84 -13.99
CA LEU A 45 2.23 19.79 -14.87
C LEU A 45 1.27 20.36 -15.93
N PRO A 46 1.47 20.08 -17.23
CA PRO A 46 0.55 20.50 -18.28
C PRO A 46 -0.81 19.80 -18.21
N CYS A 47 -0.88 18.58 -17.64
CA CYS A 47 -2.14 17.89 -17.39
C CYS A 47 -2.09 17.03 -16.12
N SER A 48 -3.26 16.75 -15.55
CA SER A 48 -3.40 16.05 -14.28
C SER A 48 -4.60 15.12 -14.24
N ASN A 49 -4.35 13.89 -13.79
CA ASN A 49 -5.36 12.84 -13.61
C ASN A 49 -5.85 12.72 -12.16
N LEU A 50 -5.56 13.69 -11.29
CA LEU A 50 -5.94 13.64 -9.87
C LEU A 50 -7.45 13.47 -9.66
N TRP A 51 -8.29 14.00 -10.56
CA TRP A 51 -9.75 13.87 -10.48
C TRP A 51 -10.23 12.42 -10.66
N LEU A 52 -9.48 11.57 -11.38
CA LEU A 52 -9.79 10.15 -11.57
C LEU A 52 -9.62 9.34 -10.28
N VAL A 53 -8.93 9.87 -9.28
CA VAL A 53 -8.73 9.19 -7.99
C VAL A 53 -10.07 8.90 -7.31
N ALA A 54 -11.04 9.81 -7.40
CA ALA A 54 -12.39 9.58 -6.86
C ALA A 54 -13.11 8.39 -7.55
N PHE A 55 -12.87 8.20 -8.85
CA PHE A 55 -13.46 7.11 -9.62
C PHE A 55 -12.66 5.81 -9.55
N SER A 56 -11.44 5.83 -8.99
CA SER A 56 -10.55 4.67 -8.91
C SER A 56 -11.09 3.52 -8.04
N PHE A 57 -12.09 3.80 -7.19
CA PHE A 57 -12.80 2.80 -6.39
C PHE A 57 -13.77 1.94 -7.22
N ILE A 58 -14.17 2.40 -8.41
CA ILE A 58 -15.07 1.65 -9.29
C ILE A 58 -14.25 0.51 -9.95
N PRO A 59 -14.72 -0.75 -9.87
CA PRO A 59 -14.05 -1.84 -10.56
C PRO A 59 -13.98 -1.57 -12.06
N PHE A 60 -12.85 -1.88 -12.69
CA PHE A 60 -12.60 -1.62 -14.12
C PHE A 60 -12.60 -0.15 -14.55
N SER A 61 -12.54 0.81 -13.60
CA SER A 61 -12.37 2.24 -13.90
C SER A 61 -11.20 2.49 -14.86
N ASP A 62 -10.08 1.81 -14.65
CA ASP A 62 -8.83 2.08 -15.38
C ASP A 62 -8.93 1.73 -16.86
N SER A 63 -9.73 0.71 -17.22
CA SER A 63 -9.94 0.31 -18.62
C SER A 63 -10.98 1.18 -19.32
N VAL A 64 -11.92 1.77 -18.58
CA VAL A 64 -13.01 2.58 -19.15
C VAL A 64 -12.60 4.03 -19.29
N PHE A 65 -11.99 4.61 -18.26
CA PHE A 65 -11.60 6.01 -18.28
C PHE A 65 -10.30 6.24 -19.04
N GLY A 66 -9.54 5.17 -19.33
CA GLY A 66 -8.23 5.22 -19.96
C GLY A 66 -7.25 6.01 -19.08
N SER A 67 -6.15 5.39 -18.67
CA SER A 67 -5.01 6.18 -18.19
C SER A 67 -4.42 6.92 -19.40
N ALA A 68 -5.10 7.98 -19.85
CA ALA A 68 -4.50 8.94 -20.76
C ALA A 68 -3.23 9.46 -20.09
N SER A 69 -2.20 9.67 -20.91
CA SER A 69 -0.76 9.91 -20.66
C SER A 69 -0.38 11.09 -19.74
N CYS A 70 -1.25 11.40 -18.79
CA CYS A 70 -1.28 12.54 -17.89
C CYS A 70 -1.03 12.11 -16.44
N GLY A 71 -0.46 10.91 -16.22
CA GLY A 71 0.18 10.60 -14.95
C GLY A 71 1.35 11.56 -14.69
N PHE A 72 1.58 11.91 -13.43
CA PHE A 72 2.78 12.64 -13.02
C PHE A 72 4.04 11.89 -13.46
N ASN A 73 4.08 10.57 -13.20
CA ASN A 73 5.25 9.77 -13.54
C ASN A 73 5.49 9.71 -15.05
N GLU A 74 4.43 9.63 -15.85
CA GLU A 74 4.55 9.57 -17.32
C GLU A 74 5.10 10.86 -17.92
N GLN A 75 4.87 11.99 -17.26
CA GLN A 75 5.36 13.30 -17.69
C GLN A 75 6.79 13.59 -17.22
N VAL A 76 7.12 13.18 -15.99
CA VAL A 76 8.42 13.47 -15.36
C VAL A 76 9.48 12.43 -15.70
N GLN A 77 9.10 11.15 -15.84
CA GLN A 77 10.04 10.06 -16.13
C GLN A 77 10.86 10.26 -17.41
N PRO A 78 10.29 10.73 -18.56
CA PRO A 78 11.08 10.96 -19.77
C PRO A 78 12.15 12.04 -19.64
N ILE A 79 11.98 12.98 -18.69
CA ILE A 79 12.93 14.07 -18.42
C ILE A 79 14.19 13.51 -17.75
N PHE A 80 14.01 12.63 -16.75
CA PHE A 80 15.12 12.04 -15.99
C PHE A 80 15.72 10.80 -16.67
N PHE A 81 14.87 9.97 -17.30
CA PHE A 81 15.24 8.67 -17.83
C PHE A 81 14.71 8.49 -19.26
N PRO A 82 15.27 9.22 -20.24
CA PRO A 82 14.84 9.10 -21.63
C PRO A 82 15.04 7.66 -22.12
N GLY A 83 13.98 7.06 -22.68
CA GLY A 83 13.98 5.69 -23.19
C GLY A 83 13.49 4.61 -22.21
N TYR A 84 13.30 4.94 -20.92
CA TYR A 84 12.70 4.01 -19.95
C TYR A 84 11.18 4.20 -19.88
N ARG A 85 10.44 3.09 -20.08
CA ARG A 85 8.96 3.10 -20.14
C ARG A 85 8.28 2.62 -18.86
N GLY A 86 9.03 2.36 -17.79
CA GLY A 86 8.44 1.91 -16.52
C GLY A 86 9.50 1.58 -15.46
N GLY A 87 9.04 1.32 -14.23
CA GLY A 87 9.89 0.93 -13.10
C GLY A 87 10.56 2.09 -12.36
N VAL A 88 10.31 3.34 -12.76
CA VAL A 88 10.75 4.52 -12.03
C VAL A 88 9.67 4.90 -11.01
N ALA A 89 10.09 5.17 -9.78
CA ALA A 89 9.19 5.55 -8.72
C ALA A 89 8.78 7.01 -8.84
N ALA A 90 7.54 7.29 -8.44
CA ALA A 90 7.00 8.64 -8.43
C ALA A 90 6.89 9.14 -6.99
N ASN A 91 6.71 10.46 -6.84
CA ASN A 91 6.59 11.10 -5.54
C ASN A 91 5.29 11.91 -5.47
N ILE A 92 4.40 11.49 -4.58
CA ILE A 92 3.12 12.18 -4.33
C ILE A 92 3.30 13.65 -3.90
N TRP A 93 4.36 13.97 -3.15
CA TRP A 93 4.65 15.34 -2.74
C TRP A 93 5.01 16.21 -3.95
N ALA A 94 5.79 15.65 -4.88
CA ALA A 94 6.17 16.33 -6.11
C ALA A 94 4.96 16.51 -7.03
N GLU A 95 4.07 15.52 -7.12
CA GLU A 95 2.81 15.63 -7.86
C GLU A 95 1.92 16.76 -7.30
N PHE A 96 1.72 16.82 -5.98
CA PHE A 96 0.89 17.86 -5.37
C PHE A 96 1.51 19.25 -5.49
N TYR A 97 2.83 19.38 -5.35
CA TYR A 97 3.51 20.65 -5.58
C TYR A 97 3.39 21.08 -7.05
N ALA A 98 3.63 20.19 -8.00
CA ALA A 98 3.56 20.53 -9.43
C ALA A 98 2.14 20.89 -9.91
N ASN A 99 1.09 20.48 -9.18
CA ASN A 99 -0.31 20.85 -9.48
C ASN A 99 -0.77 22.13 -8.77
N PHE A 100 -0.38 22.33 -7.50
CA PHE A 100 -0.96 23.36 -6.63
C PHE A 100 0.09 24.30 -6.00
N GLY A 101 1.36 24.17 -6.38
CA GLY A 101 2.48 24.88 -5.77
C GLY A 101 2.63 24.57 -4.28
N TYR A 102 3.08 25.57 -3.52
CA TYR A 102 3.22 25.47 -2.06
C TYR A 102 1.92 25.12 -1.33
N ALA A 103 0.75 25.46 -1.88
CA ALA A 103 -0.54 25.11 -1.29
C ALA A 103 -0.84 23.60 -1.39
N GLY A 104 -0.19 22.88 -2.30
CA GLY A 104 -0.35 21.43 -2.46
C GLY A 104 0.14 20.62 -1.26
N LEU A 105 1.19 21.08 -0.58
CA LEU A 105 1.77 20.38 0.57
C LEU A 105 0.78 20.29 1.77
N PRO A 106 0.22 21.39 2.30
CA PRO A 106 -0.77 21.30 3.37
C PRO A 106 -2.06 20.62 2.90
N LEU A 107 -2.46 20.79 1.63
CA LEU A 107 -3.61 20.09 1.06
C LEU A 107 -3.43 18.56 1.13
N LEU A 108 -2.25 18.06 0.77
CA LEU A 108 -1.93 16.64 0.84
C LEU A 108 -1.95 16.14 2.29
N VAL A 109 -1.39 16.89 3.23
CA VAL A 109 -1.41 16.53 4.66
C VAL A 109 -2.84 16.41 5.19
N VAL A 110 -3.70 17.38 4.87
CA VAL A 110 -5.12 17.33 5.25
C VAL A 110 -5.81 16.11 4.62
N LEU A 111 -5.59 15.86 3.33
CA LEU A 111 -6.18 14.72 2.61
C LEU A 111 -5.75 13.38 3.23
N LEU A 112 -4.46 13.19 3.50
CA LEU A 112 -3.94 11.98 4.14
C LEU A 112 -4.51 11.81 5.56
N SER A 113 -4.65 12.91 6.31
CA SER A 113 -5.24 12.89 7.65
C SER A 113 -6.70 12.45 7.63
N LEU A 114 -7.49 12.95 6.66
CA LEU A 114 -8.87 12.54 6.45
C LEU A 114 -8.98 11.05 6.08
N ILE A 115 -8.06 10.54 5.25
CA ILE A 115 -7.99 9.11 4.93
C ILE A 115 -7.71 8.29 6.19
N CYS A 116 -6.75 8.72 7.04
CA CYS A 116 -6.46 8.04 8.30
C CYS A 116 -7.68 8.00 9.24
N LEU A 117 -8.40 9.12 9.38
CA LEU A 117 -9.64 9.18 10.16
C LEU A 117 -10.72 8.24 9.60
N GLY A 118 -10.88 8.19 8.27
CA GLY A 118 -11.80 7.27 7.62
C GLY A 118 -11.45 5.81 7.86
N ILE A 119 -10.17 5.45 7.73
CA ILE A 119 -9.66 4.11 8.01
C ILE A 119 -9.91 3.73 9.48
N GLU A 120 -9.61 4.63 10.41
CA GLU A 120 -9.84 4.38 11.83
C GLU A 120 -11.33 4.12 12.12
N ALA A 121 -12.22 4.94 11.56
CA ALA A 121 -13.67 4.76 11.69
C ALA A 121 -14.12 3.40 11.14
N ILE A 122 -13.58 2.96 10.00
CA ILE A 122 -13.89 1.65 9.43
C ILE A 122 -13.40 0.52 10.35
N ILE A 123 -12.15 0.58 10.85
CA ILE A 123 -11.58 -0.43 11.75
C ILE A 123 -12.41 -0.58 13.03
N ARG A 124 -12.90 0.53 13.58
CA ARG A 124 -13.73 0.54 14.80
C ARG A 124 -15.09 -0.12 14.58
N ASN A 125 -15.68 0.04 13.40
CA ASN A 125 -17.00 -0.48 13.08
C ASN A 125 -17.00 -1.94 12.58
N VAL A 126 -15.89 -2.44 12.06
CA VAL A 126 -15.80 -3.83 11.55
C VAL A 126 -15.62 -4.83 12.70
N GLN A 127 -16.65 -5.63 12.97
CA GLN A 127 -16.61 -6.68 13.99
C GLN A 127 -15.95 -7.98 13.51
N SER A 128 -15.97 -8.28 12.21
CA SER A 128 -15.41 -9.51 11.67
C SER A 128 -13.87 -9.49 11.70
N ALA A 129 -13.27 -10.41 12.44
CA ALA A 129 -11.82 -10.55 12.52
C ALA A 129 -11.15 -10.78 11.14
N ALA A 130 -11.84 -11.49 10.23
CA ALA A 130 -11.32 -11.75 8.88
C ALA A 130 -11.28 -10.46 8.03
N LEU A 131 -12.34 -9.64 8.09
CA LEU A 131 -12.36 -8.35 7.40
C LEU A 131 -11.35 -7.38 8.00
N LYS A 132 -11.22 -7.37 9.33
CA LYS A 132 -10.24 -6.53 10.03
C LYS A 132 -8.80 -6.87 9.62
N ALA A 133 -8.46 -8.16 9.56
CA ALA A 133 -7.14 -8.61 9.10
C ALA A 133 -6.86 -8.21 7.64
N GLY A 134 -7.84 -8.43 6.74
CA GLY A 134 -7.72 -8.02 5.34
C GLY A 134 -7.56 -6.50 5.17
N LEU A 135 -8.27 -5.72 5.99
CA LEU A 135 -8.18 -4.27 5.99
C LEU A 135 -6.79 -3.79 6.47
N ILE A 136 -6.23 -4.39 7.53
CA ILE A 136 -4.87 -4.09 8.01
C ILE A 136 -3.83 -4.35 6.91
N VAL A 137 -3.91 -5.48 6.21
CA VAL A 137 -3.02 -5.78 5.09
C VAL A 137 -3.16 -4.76 3.96
N SER A 138 -4.40 -4.35 3.65
CA SER A 138 -4.66 -3.32 2.64
C SER A 138 -4.09 -1.96 3.03
N ILE A 139 -4.13 -1.59 4.31
CA ILE A 139 -3.55 -0.35 4.83
C ILE A 139 -2.04 -0.36 4.71
N ILE A 140 -1.38 -1.44 5.15
CA ILE A 140 0.08 -1.58 5.03
C ILE A 140 0.51 -1.44 3.57
N HIS A 141 -0.23 -2.09 2.66
CA HIS A 141 0.02 -1.99 1.23
C HIS A 141 -0.18 -0.56 0.71
N LEU A 142 -1.26 0.12 1.10
CA LEU A 142 -1.52 1.52 0.72
C LEU A 142 -0.40 2.44 1.22
N THR A 143 -0.03 2.37 2.51
CA THR A 143 1.02 3.19 3.11
C THR A 143 2.38 2.99 2.44
N PHE A 144 2.68 1.75 2.02
CA PHE A 144 3.91 1.46 1.28
C PHE A 144 3.91 2.09 -0.11
N TYR A 145 2.80 1.99 -0.84
CA TYR A 145 2.73 2.49 -2.21
C TYR A 145 2.51 4.00 -2.32
N ILE A 146 1.91 4.66 -1.32
CA ILE A 146 1.69 6.11 -1.35
C ILE A 146 3.00 6.91 -1.33
N GLN A 147 4.06 6.35 -0.75
CA GLN A 147 5.38 6.98 -0.71
C GLN A 147 6.23 6.72 -1.96
N ARG A 148 5.78 5.80 -2.84
CA ARG A 148 6.55 5.31 -4.01
C ARG A 148 5.86 5.55 -5.35
N LYS A 149 4.62 6.04 -5.31
CA LYS A 149 3.79 6.25 -6.50
C LYS A 149 3.06 7.58 -6.40
N GLU A 150 2.62 8.03 -7.55
CA GLU A 150 1.60 9.07 -7.69
C GLU A 150 0.27 8.58 -7.09
N LEU A 151 -0.60 9.53 -6.73
CA LEU A 151 -1.82 9.26 -5.98
C LEU A 151 -2.70 8.21 -6.67
N LEU A 152 -2.94 8.37 -7.98
CA LEU A 152 -3.75 7.43 -8.76
C LEU A 152 -3.15 6.02 -8.75
N GLY A 153 -1.84 5.90 -8.98
CA GLY A 153 -1.13 4.63 -8.98
C GLY A 153 -1.15 3.92 -7.61
N ALA A 154 -1.14 4.69 -6.52
CA ALA A 154 -1.27 4.16 -5.15
C ALA A 154 -2.67 3.60 -4.92
N PHE A 155 -3.73 4.32 -5.27
CA PHE A 155 -5.11 3.87 -5.12
C PHE A 155 -5.44 2.66 -6.00
N VAL A 156 -4.97 2.64 -7.25
CA VAL A 156 -5.10 1.48 -8.16
C VAL A 156 -4.38 0.25 -7.62
N SER A 157 -3.30 0.41 -6.85
CA SER A 157 -2.65 -0.72 -6.18
C SER A 157 -3.44 -1.16 -4.95
N ALA A 158 -3.90 -0.21 -4.13
CA ALA A 158 -4.65 -0.50 -2.92
C ALA A 158 -6.00 -1.19 -3.20
N LYS A 159 -6.72 -0.80 -4.26
CA LYS A 159 -7.99 -1.45 -4.63
C LYS A 159 -7.80 -2.94 -4.94
N ARG A 160 -6.67 -3.34 -5.53
CA ARG A 160 -6.37 -4.76 -5.79
C ARG A 160 -6.24 -5.54 -4.48
N ALA A 161 -5.57 -4.97 -3.47
CA ALA A 161 -5.47 -5.57 -2.14
C ALA A 161 -6.85 -5.70 -1.47
N ILE A 162 -7.69 -4.66 -1.57
CA ILE A 162 -9.05 -4.66 -1.03
C ILE A 162 -9.91 -5.74 -1.70
N PHE A 163 -9.88 -5.86 -3.03
CA PHE A 163 -10.65 -6.89 -3.73
C PHE A 163 -10.20 -8.31 -3.37
N VAL A 164 -8.90 -8.54 -3.20
CA VAL A 164 -8.38 -9.83 -2.72
C VAL A 164 -8.87 -10.14 -1.31
N ALA A 165 -8.86 -9.16 -0.41
CA ALA A 165 -9.40 -9.32 0.95
C ALA A 165 -10.91 -9.64 0.95
N LEU A 166 -11.69 -8.95 0.11
CA LEU A 166 -13.13 -9.22 -0.05
C LEU A 166 -13.39 -10.60 -0.65
N PHE A 167 -12.58 -11.03 -1.62
CA PHE A 167 -12.68 -12.36 -2.22
C PHE A 167 -12.41 -13.47 -1.20
N ILE A 168 -11.33 -13.36 -0.41
CA ILE A 168 -11.02 -14.29 0.67
C ILE A 168 -12.16 -14.32 1.70
N PHE A 169 -12.68 -13.15 2.08
CA PHE A 169 -13.83 -13.07 2.97
C PHE A 169 -15.06 -13.80 2.40
N GLY A 170 -15.35 -13.63 1.10
CA GLY A 170 -16.41 -14.34 0.40
C GLY A 170 -16.26 -15.86 0.47
N ILE A 171 -15.05 -16.38 0.21
CA ILE A 171 -14.76 -17.82 0.34
C ILE A 171 -14.99 -18.31 1.77
N VAL A 172 -14.47 -17.58 2.76
CA VAL A 172 -14.64 -17.94 4.18
C VAL A 172 -16.12 -17.93 4.58
N TYR A 173 -16.89 -16.96 4.08
CA TYR A 173 -18.31 -16.85 4.33
C TYR A 173 -19.09 -18.03 3.72
N ILE A 174 -18.82 -18.38 2.46
CA ILE A 174 -19.42 -19.53 1.77
C ILE A 174 -19.05 -20.82 2.49
N HIS A 175 -17.77 -21.02 2.81
CA HIS A 175 -17.31 -22.22 3.51
C HIS A 175 -18.01 -22.38 4.87
N ARG A 176 -18.17 -21.30 5.64
CA ARG A 176 -18.89 -21.34 6.93
C ARG A 176 -20.39 -21.66 6.78
N LYS A 177 -21.01 -21.24 5.67
CA LYS A 177 -22.41 -21.57 5.37
C LYS A 177 -22.60 -22.99 4.86
N CYS A 178 -21.72 -23.47 3.99
CA CYS A 178 -21.80 -24.80 3.39
C CYS A 178 -21.31 -25.91 4.34
N PHE A 179 -20.34 -25.60 5.21
CA PHE A 179 -19.80 -26.52 6.21
C PHE A 179 -19.95 -25.90 7.61
N PRO A 180 -21.18 -25.84 8.15
CA PRO A 180 -21.38 -25.43 9.52
C PRO A 180 -20.56 -26.36 10.42
N ARG A 181 -19.69 -25.79 11.26
CA ARG A 181 -18.94 -26.57 12.26
C ARG A 181 -19.96 -27.35 13.09
N VAL A 182 -19.89 -28.67 13.01
CA VAL A 182 -20.51 -29.54 14.01
C VAL A 182 -19.91 -29.10 15.34
N ARG A 183 -20.72 -28.53 16.22
CA ARG A 183 -20.29 -28.27 17.60
C ARG A 183 -20.05 -29.66 18.18
N VAL A 184 -18.77 -30.06 18.27
CA VAL A 184 -18.42 -31.22 19.10
C VAL A 184 -18.88 -30.83 20.51
N PRO A 185 -19.87 -31.53 21.08
CA PRO A 185 -20.29 -31.23 22.44
C PRO A 185 -19.06 -31.33 23.31
N ALA A 186 -18.81 -30.27 24.10
CA ALA A 186 -17.75 -30.28 25.08
C ALA A 186 -17.90 -31.57 25.89
N THR A 187 -16.97 -32.51 25.70
CA THR A 187 -16.93 -33.74 26.47
C THR A 187 -16.76 -33.29 27.90
N ARG A 188 -17.87 -33.33 28.64
CA ARG A 188 -17.93 -33.12 30.07
C ARG A 188 -16.88 -34.06 30.66
N SER A 189 -15.75 -33.52 31.11
CA SER A 189 -14.82 -34.27 31.95
C SER A 189 -15.55 -34.52 33.27
N LEU A 190 -16.37 -35.57 33.32
CA LEU A 190 -16.74 -36.21 34.57
C LEU A 190 -15.47 -36.91 35.09
N GLY A 191 -14.67 -36.16 35.81
CA GLY A 191 -13.66 -36.67 36.73
C GLY A 191 -14.04 -36.20 38.12
N ALA A 192 -14.56 -37.12 38.93
CA ALA A 192 -14.95 -36.93 40.31
C ALA A 192 -13.72 -36.67 41.22
N GLY A 193 -13.97 -36.05 42.38
CA GLY A 193 -12.98 -35.78 43.44
C GLY A 193 -13.31 -34.46 44.17
N THR A 194 -14.47 -34.32 44.82
CA THR A 194 -14.70 -34.66 46.24
C THR A 194 -13.95 -33.71 47.21
N THR A 195 -14.73 -32.83 47.84
CA THR A 195 -14.52 -32.21 49.18
C THR A 195 -13.51 -31.07 49.34
N GLN A 196 -14.01 -29.84 49.31
CA GLN A 196 -13.55 -28.78 50.24
C GLN A 196 -14.61 -27.68 50.41
N ARG A 197 -15.58 -27.97 51.28
CA ARG A 197 -16.33 -26.97 52.05
C ARG A 197 -16.38 -27.50 53.48
N TYR A 198 -15.70 -26.81 54.39
CA TYR A 198 -16.03 -26.56 55.81
C TYR A 198 -14.74 -26.29 56.62
N MET A 199 -14.84 -25.30 57.53
CA MET A 199 -13.87 -24.81 58.53
C MET A 199 -12.87 -23.77 57.98
N ALA A 200 -12.64 -22.58 58.54
CA ALA A 200 -13.21 -21.80 59.65
C ALA A 200 -12.62 -20.38 59.44
N GLU A 201 -13.38 -19.29 59.51
CA GLU A 201 -13.41 -18.40 60.69
C GLU A 201 -12.18 -18.56 61.61
N GLU A 202 -11.24 -17.62 61.47
CA GLU A 202 -10.62 -16.82 62.54
C GLU A 202 -9.99 -15.55 61.95
#